data_AF-A0A2W7PII4-F1
#
_entry.id   AF-A0A2W7PII4-F1
#
_cell.length_a   1.000
_cell.length_b   1.000
_cell.length_c   1.000
_cell.angle_alpha   90.00
_cell.angle_beta   90.00
_cell.angle_gamma   90.00
#
_symmetry.space_group_name_H-M   'P 1'
#
loop_
_entity.id
_entity.type
_entity.pdbx_description
1 polymer ?
#
loop_
_entity_poly.entity_id
_entity_poly.type
_entity_poly.pdbx_seq_one_letter_code
_entity_poly.pdbx_strand_id
1 'polypeptide(L)' 'MIQTTTWWETIFTGAFEMGLNKDRISELDEESFLYFKEEYDELENPN' A
#
# COMPACT_ATOMS: atom_id res chain seq x y z
N MET A 1 15.05 -3.31 -26.64
CA MET A 1 14.23 -2.95 -25.47
C MET A 1 14.98 -1.89 -24.69
N ILE A 2 14.36 -0.75 -24.43
CA ILE A 2 14.92 0.28 -23.55
C ILE A 2 14.58 -0.18 -22.13
N GLN A 3 15.59 -0.56 -21.34
CA GLN A 3 15.40 -0.82 -19.92
C GLN A 3 15.23 0.54 -19.23
N THR A 4 13.99 0.87 -18.87
CA THR A 4 13.72 2.00 -17.97
C THR A 4 14.16 1.60 -16.58
N THR A 5 15.21 2.24 -16.07
CA THR A 5 15.66 2.09 -14.69
C THR A 5 14.58 2.61 -13.77
N THR A 6 13.99 1.73 -12.97
CA THR A 6 12.87 2.09 -12.11
C THR A 6 13.44 2.58 -10.78
N TRP A 7 13.22 3.86 -10.43
CA TRP A 7 13.92 4.49 -9.30
C TRP A 7 13.62 3.85 -7.92
N TRP A 8 12.52 3.11 -7.80
CA TRP A 8 12.15 2.37 -6.60
C TRP A 8 12.68 0.93 -6.54
N GLU A 9 13.29 0.40 -7.61
CA GLU A 9 13.81 -0.99 -7.63
C GLU A 9 14.85 -1.24 -6.53
N THR A 10 15.69 -0.26 -6.22
CA THR A 10 16.72 -0.39 -5.17
C THR A 10 16.13 -0.37 -3.76
N ILE A 11 14.93 0.21 -3.59
CA ILE A 11 14.21 0.29 -2.31
C ILE A 11 13.60 -1.07 -1.98
N PHE A 12 13.04 -1.74 -2.99
CA PHE A 12 12.41 -3.05 -2.86
C PHE A 12 13.38 -4.16 -3.26
N THR A 13 14.37 -4.42 -2.41
CA THR A 13 15.33 -5.53 -2.59
C THR A 13 15.25 -6.53 -1.44
N GLY A 14 15.69 -7.78 -1.68
CA GLY A 14 15.74 -8.82 -0.66
C GLY A 14 14.36 -9.18 -0.11
N ALA A 15 14.18 -9.10 1.22
CA ALA A 15 12.90 -9.42 1.87
C ALA A 15 11.72 -8.52 1.41
N PHE A 16 12.03 -7.36 0.83
CA PHE A 16 11.04 -6.40 0.32
C PHE A 16 10.90 -6.44 -1.21
N GLU A 17 11.57 -7.36 -1.91
CA GLU A 17 11.50 -7.49 -3.38
C GLU A 17 10.06 -7.70 -3.88
N MET A 18 9.22 -8.35 -3.08
CA MET A 18 7.82 -8.56 -3.43
C MET A 18 6.97 -7.29 -3.27
N GLY A 19 7.48 -6.24 -2.61
CA GLY A 19 6.78 -4.98 -2.33
C GLY A 19 5.52 -5.11 -1.48
N LEU A 20 5.22 -6.31 -0.98
CA LEU A 20 3.96 -6.68 -0.34
C LEU A 20 4.21 -7.36 1.00
N ASN A 21 3.49 -6.90 2.02
CA ASN A 21 3.40 -7.61 3.28
C ASN A 21 2.45 -8.80 3.12
N LYS A 22 3.00 -10.02 3.11
CA LYS A 22 2.24 -11.26 2.90
C LYS A 22 1.16 -11.49 3.95
N ASP A 23 1.36 -11.01 5.16
CA ASP A 23 0.42 -11.19 6.27
C ASP A 23 -0.84 -10.32 6.09
N ARG A 24 -0.77 -9.32 5.21
CA ARG A 24 -1.83 -8.33 4.95
C ARG A 24 -2.40 -8.41 3.53
N ILE A 25 -1.98 -9.40 2.73
CA ILE A 25 -2.44 -9.56 1.35
C ILE A 25 -3.96 -9.69 1.27
N SER A 26 -4.59 -10.37 2.23
CA SER A 26 -6.05 -10.54 2.27
C SER A 26 -6.80 -9.22 2.42
N GLU A 27 -6.17 -8.16 2.95
CA GLU A 27 -6.79 -6.85 3.04
C GLU A 27 -7.00 -6.21 1.66
N LEU A 28 -6.23 -6.61 0.64
CA LEU A 28 -6.36 -6.09 -0.72
C LEU A 28 -7.69 -6.51 -1.40
N ASP A 29 -8.33 -7.56 -0.90
CA ASP A 29 -9.63 -8.03 -1.40
C ASP A 29 -10.79 -7.16 -0.86
N GLU A 30 -10.54 -6.34 0.17
CA GLU A 30 -11.54 -5.45 0.77
C GLU A 30 -11.50 -4.07 0.12
N GLU A 31 -12.65 -3.57 -0.35
CA GLU A 31 -12.76 -2.23 -0.95
C GLU A 31 -12.33 -1.12 0.04
N SER A 32 -12.49 -1.36 1.34
CA SER A 32 -12.02 -0.47 2.42
C SER A 32 -10.51 -0.23 2.43
N PHE A 33 -9.70 -1.11 1.82
CA PHE A 33 -8.25 -0.93 1.73
C PHE A 33 -7.86 0.33 0.96
N LEU A 34 -8.69 0.75 -0.01
CA LEU A 34 -8.43 1.94 -0.82
C LEU A 34 -8.67 3.25 -0.06
N TYR A 35 -9.36 3.19 1.08
CA TYR A 35 -9.74 4.37 1.85
C TYR A 35 -8.86 4.51 3.10
N PHE A 36 -8.42 5.73 3.36
CA PHE A 36 -7.78 6.05 4.63
C PHE A 36 -8.81 5.95 5.75
N LYS A 37 -8.59 5.03 6.70
CA LYS A 37 -9.48 4.85 7.87
C LYS A 37 -9.48 6.08 8.78
N GLU A 38 -8.37 6.81 8.87
CA GLU A 38 -8.23 7.95 9.79
C GLU A 38 -9.10 9.17 9.42
N GLU A 39 -9.52 9.34 8.17
CA GLU A 39 -10.38 10.48 7.78
C GLU A 39 -11.87 10.26 8.06
N TYR A 40 -12.34 9.02 8.24
CA TYR A 40 -13.76 8.76 8.48
C TYR A 40 -14.18 9.08 9.92
N ASP A 41 -13.32 8.82 10.91
CA ASP A 41 -13.64 9.06 12.32
C ASP A 41 -13.64 10.56 12.68
N GLU A 42 -12.87 11.39 11.97
CA GLU A 42 -12.82 12.85 12.21
C GLU A 42 -13.94 13.63 11.51
N LEU A 43 -14.48 13.13 10.38
CA LEU A 43 -15.52 13.82 9.62
C LEU A 43 -16.95 13.48 10.05
N GLU A 44 -17.20 12.31 10.65
CA GLU A 44 -18.53 11.91 11.13
C GLU A 44 -18.86 12.34 12.58
N ASN A 45 -17.91 12.94 13.31
CA ASN A 45 -18.15 13.43 14.66
C ASN A 45 -17.86 14.94 14.80
N PRO A 46 -18.76 15.82 14.29
CA PRO A 46 -18.66 17.24 14.52
C PRO A 46 -19.09 17.52 15.97
N ASN A 47 -18.13 17.60 16.88
CA ASN A 47 -18.33 18.30 18.15
C ASN A 47 -18.57 19.80 17.91
#